data_AF-A0A9D6QX84-F1
#
_entry.id   AF-A0A9D6QX84-F1
#
_cell.length_a   1.000
_cell.length_b   1.000
_cell.length_c   1.000
_cell.angle_alpha   90.00
_cell.angle_beta   90.00
_cell.angle_gamma   90.00
#
_symmetry.space_group_name_H-M   'P 1'
#
loop_
_entity.id
_entity.type
_entity.pdbx_description
1 polymer ?
#
loop_
_entity_poly.entity_id
_entity_poly.type
_entity_poly.pdbx_seq_one_letter_code
_entity_poly.pdbx_strand_id
1 'polypeptide(L)'
;MALLMKQPGAAIEIYQDILRKHEAGAGKYAEIERASLYNRLGVAFRQEGDLDASFEWFGKALAEPGASARATTVARLELGKTLDVMGRRERAREQYQVVAMAGDIAGSRREAQALLRRPFRP
;
A
#
# COMPACT_ATOMS: atom_id res chain seq x y z
N MET A 1 -10.87 12.99 -8.26
CA MET A 1 -11.75 12.28 -9.21
C MET A 1 -10.98 11.17 -9.95
N ALA A 2 -10.43 10.19 -9.23
CA ALA A 2 -9.82 8.98 -9.81
C ALA A 2 -9.95 7.73 -8.90
N LEU A 3 -10.50 7.88 -7.69
CA LEU A 3 -10.88 6.78 -6.79
C LEU A 3 -12.12 5.99 -7.29
N LEU A 4 -12.60 6.30 -8.50
CA LEU A 4 -13.80 5.76 -9.14
C LEU A 4 -13.52 5.17 -10.52
N MET A 5 -12.25 5.00 -10.91
CA MET A 5 -11.95 4.27 -12.13
C MET A 5 -11.85 2.80 -11.80
N LYS A 6 -12.89 2.04 -12.16
CA LYS A 6 -12.93 0.57 -12.19
C LYS A 6 -11.95 0.00 -13.24
N GLN A 7 -10.73 0.53 -13.30
CA GLN A 7 -9.69 0.17 -14.26
C GLN A 7 -8.36 0.04 -13.51
N PRO A 8 -8.21 -0.99 -12.67
CA PRO A 8 -6.98 -1.20 -11.92
C PRO A 8 -5.76 -1.37 -12.85
N GLY A 9 -5.93 -2.02 -14.01
CA GLY A 9 -4.87 -2.12 -15.02
C GLY A 9 -4.34 -0.77 -15.52
N ALA A 10 -5.22 0.18 -15.86
CA ALA A 10 -4.79 1.52 -16.28
C ALA A 10 -4.03 2.26 -15.16
N ALA A 11 -4.45 2.08 -13.91
CA ALA A 11 -3.73 2.65 -12.77
C ALA A 11 -2.33 2.05 -12.61
N ILE A 12 -2.19 0.73 -12.80
CA ILE A 12 -0.91 0.03 -12.77
C ILE A 12 0.03 0.58 -13.84
N GLU A 13 -0.43 0.68 -15.08
CA GLU A 13 0.37 1.23 -16.19
C GLU A 13 0.86 2.65 -15.88
N ILE A 14 -0.02 3.52 -15.39
CA ILE A 14 0.33 4.90 -15.01
C ILE A 14 1.38 4.91 -13.90
N TYR A 15 1.19 4.13 -12.83
CA TYR A 15 2.11 4.14 -11.71
C TYR A 15 3.47 3.51 -12.06
N GLN A 16 3.50 2.49 -12.91
CA GLN A 16 4.74 1.93 -13.44
C GLN A 16 5.48 2.94 -14.31
N ASP A 17 4.77 3.68 -15.16
CA ASP A 17 5.39 4.74 -15.97
C ASP A 17 5.99 5.86 -15.11
N ILE A 18 5.28 6.28 -14.07
CA ILE A 18 5.77 7.27 -13.11
C ILE A 18 7.02 6.74 -12.38
N LEU A 19 7.01 5.47 -11.96
CA LEU A 19 8.15 4.84 -11.30
C LEU A 19 9.37 4.81 -12.22
N ARG A 20 9.22 4.41 -13.49
CA ARG A 20 10.33 4.45 -14.47
C ARG A 20 10.89 5.85 -14.64
N LYS A 21 10.03 6.87 -14.72
CA LYS A 21 10.44 8.28 -14.85
C LYS A 21 11.15 8.78 -13.59
N HIS A 22 10.70 8.36 -12.41
CA HIS A 22 11.38 8.64 -11.15
C HIS A 22 12.78 8.02 -11.12
N GLU A 23 12.92 6.75 -11.49
CA GLU A 23 14.20 6.02 -11.54
C GLU A 23 15.17 6.63 -12.57
N ALA A 24 14.64 7.15 -13.68
CA ALA A 24 15.40 7.90 -14.68
C ALA A 24 15.79 9.33 -14.23
N GLY A 25 15.40 9.77 -13.02
CA GLY A 25 15.68 11.12 -12.53
C GLY A 25 14.97 12.24 -13.32
N ALA A 26 13.84 11.92 -13.97
CA ALA A 26 13.19 12.84 -14.90
C ALA A 26 12.40 13.96 -14.19
N GLY A 27 13.03 15.11 -13.97
CA GLY A 27 12.37 16.34 -13.52
C GLY A 27 11.48 16.15 -12.29
N LYS A 28 10.23 16.62 -12.35
CA LYS A 28 9.28 16.54 -11.22
C LYS A 28 8.99 15.13 -10.70
N TYR A 29 9.32 14.08 -11.46
CA TYR A 29 9.12 12.69 -11.04
C TYR A 29 10.18 12.22 -10.05
N ALA A 30 11.39 12.82 -10.07
CA ALA A 30 12.47 12.50 -9.13
C ALA A 30 12.09 12.84 -7.67
N GLU A 31 11.27 13.87 -7.47
CA GLU A 31 10.80 14.33 -6.15
C GLU A 31 9.69 13.46 -5.56
N ILE A 32 9.13 12.53 -6.34
CA ILE A 32 8.07 11.65 -5.85
C ILE A 32 8.69 10.60 -4.93
N GLU A 33 8.17 10.51 -3.71
CA GLU A 33 8.58 9.47 -2.77
C GLU A 33 8.27 8.07 -3.34
N ARG A 34 9.32 7.27 -3.53
CA ARG A 34 9.24 5.95 -4.16
C ARG A 34 8.34 4.97 -3.40
N ALA A 35 8.42 4.96 -2.07
CA ALA A 35 7.55 4.15 -1.22
C ALA A 35 6.05 4.46 -1.42
N SER A 36 5.73 5.73 -1.68
CA SER A 36 4.35 6.14 -1.99
C SER A 36 3.88 5.64 -3.35
N LEU A 37 4.77 5.50 -4.36
CA LEU A 37 4.45 4.86 -5.64
C LEU A 37 4.22 3.36 -5.49
N TYR A 38 5.10 2.68 -4.73
CA TYR A 38 4.94 1.26 -4.43
C TYR A 38 3.60 0.97 -3.72
N ASN A 39 3.21 1.80 -2.75
CA ASN A 39 1.90 1.68 -2.11
C ASN A 39 0.73 1.77 -3.10
N ARG A 40 0.81 2.70 -4.06
CA ARG A 40 -0.23 2.87 -5.09
C ARG A 40 -0.33 1.69 -6.03
N LEU A 41 0.83 1.13 -6.42
CA LEU A 41 0.90 -0.12 -7.19
C LEU A 41 0.27 -1.27 -6.41
N GLY A 42 0.65 -1.45 -5.14
CA GLY A 42 0.09 -2.51 -4.29
C GLY A 42 -1.45 -2.45 -4.21
N VAL A 43 -2.01 -1.25 -3.98
CA VAL A 43 -3.47 -1.07 -3.96
C VAL A 43 -4.10 -1.41 -5.32
N ALA A 44 -3.49 -0.98 -6.43
CA ALA A 44 -4.02 -1.21 -7.76
C ALA A 44 -4.00 -2.71 -8.14
N PHE A 45 -2.91 -3.43 -7.86
CA PHE A 45 -2.83 -4.87 -8.06
C PHE A 45 -3.84 -5.63 -7.20
N ARG A 46 -4.06 -5.23 -5.95
CA ARG A 46 -5.10 -5.83 -5.11
C ARG A 46 -6.50 -5.63 -5.72
N GLN A 47 -6.77 -4.44 -6.26
CA GLN A 47 -8.04 -4.16 -6.93
C GLN A 47 -8.21 -4.93 -8.25
N GLU A 48 -7.11 -5.27 -8.92
CA GLU A 48 -7.09 -6.16 -10.08
C GLU A 48 -7.31 -7.64 -9.71
N GLY A 49 -7.10 -7.99 -8.44
CA GLY A 49 -7.18 -9.35 -7.93
C GLY A 49 -5.83 -10.08 -7.88
N ASP A 50 -4.75 -9.44 -8.32
CA ASP A 50 -3.39 -9.96 -8.17
C ASP A 50 -2.85 -9.67 -6.76
N LEU A 51 -3.21 -10.56 -5.83
CA LEU A 51 -2.86 -10.42 -4.42
C LEU A 51 -1.37 -10.66 -4.16
N ASP A 52 -0.70 -11.47 -4.98
CA ASP A 52 0.73 -11.74 -4.85
C ASP A 52 1.54 -10.51 -5.27
N ALA A 53 1.24 -9.92 -6.42
CA ALA A 53 1.86 -8.65 -6.83
C ALA A 53 1.58 -7.54 -5.82
N SER A 54 0.35 -7.45 -5.31
CA SER A 54 0.00 -6.51 -4.24
C SER A 54 0.90 -6.69 -3.01
N PHE A 55 1.06 -7.92 -2.54
CA PHE A 55 1.92 -8.26 -1.40
C PHE A 55 3.38 -7.83 -1.65
N GLU A 56 3.93 -8.11 -2.83
CA GLU A 56 5.29 -7.73 -3.20
C GLU A 56 5.49 -6.21 -3.21
N TRP A 57 4.56 -5.45 -3.79
CA TRP A 57 4.68 -4.00 -3.87
C TRP A 57 4.61 -3.33 -2.49
N PHE A 58 3.75 -3.79 -1.59
CA PHE A 58 3.77 -3.31 -0.21
C PHE A 58 5.06 -3.72 0.52
N GLY A 59 5.59 -4.90 0.25
CA GLY A 59 6.92 -5.32 0.74
C GLY A 59 8.03 -4.36 0.30
N LYS A 60 8.04 -3.96 -0.97
CA LYS A 60 8.97 -2.95 -1.50
C LYS A 60 8.80 -1.60 -0.80
N ALA A 61 7.56 -1.14 -0.56
CA ALA A 61 7.30 0.10 0.18
C ALA A 61 7.87 0.08 1.60
N LEU A 62 7.82 -1.07 2.28
CA LEU A 62 8.37 -1.25 3.62
C LEU A 62 9.90 -1.38 3.65
N ALA A 63 10.50 -1.86 2.55
CA ALA A 63 11.94 -2.00 2.41
C ALA A 63 12.63 -0.74 1.85
N GLU A 64 11.86 0.25 1.37
CA GLU A 64 12.39 1.45 0.74
C GLU A 64 13.18 2.32 1.74
N PRO A 65 14.49 2.55 1.51
CA PRO A 65 15.31 3.39 2.38
C PRO A 65 14.77 4.83 2.46
N GLY A 66 14.71 5.39 3.66
CA GLY A 66 14.24 6.76 3.86
C GLY A 66 12.73 6.96 3.67
N ALA A 67 11.95 5.89 3.53
CA ALA A 67 10.49 5.97 3.46
C ALA A 67 9.91 6.71 4.67
N SER A 68 8.99 7.64 4.42
CA SER A 68 8.33 8.40 5.47
C SER A 68 7.49 7.52 6.39
N ALA A 69 7.27 7.98 7.62
CA ALA A 69 6.35 7.34 8.56
C ALA A 69 4.94 7.19 7.97
N ARG A 70 4.52 8.12 7.11
CA ARG A 70 3.24 8.05 6.41
C ARG A 70 3.23 6.91 5.39
N ALA A 71 4.24 6.82 4.52
CA ALA A 71 4.29 5.78 3.51
C ALA A 71 4.40 4.38 4.13
N THR A 72 5.22 4.20 5.16
CA THR A 72 5.36 2.92 5.87
C THR A 72 4.08 2.54 6.63
N THR A 73 3.38 3.50 7.24
CA THR A 73 2.08 3.25 7.90
C THR A 73 1.01 2.80 6.91
N VAL A 74 0.91 3.47 5.76
CA VAL A 74 -0.02 3.07 4.69
C VAL A 74 0.35 1.68 4.16
N ALA A 75 1.63 1.42 3.92
CA ALA A 75 2.10 0.12 3.43
C ALA A 75 1.70 -1.02 4.37
N ARG A 76 1.90 -0.88 5.69
CA ARG A 76 1.51 -1.90 6.67
C ARG A 76 0.01 -2.13 6.70
N LEU A 77 -0.77 -1.06 6.72
CA LEU A 77 -2.23 -1.16 6.77
C LEU A 77 -2.77 -1.89 5.53
N GLU A 78 -2.31 -1.51 4.35
CA GLU A 78 -2.74 -2.09 3.08
C GLU A 78 -2.18 -3.50 2.83
N LEU A 79 -0.97 -3.79 3.33
CA LEU A 79 -0.43 -5.15 3.38
C LEU A 79 -1.29 -6.05 4.27
N GLY A 80 -1.70 -5.57 5.44
CA GLY A 80 -2.63 -6.29 6.31
C GLY A 80 -3.94 -6.62 5.59
N LYS A 81 -4.51 -5.65 4.87
CA LYS A 81 -5.73 -5.86 4.06
C LYS A 81 -5.51 -6.93 3.00
N THR A 82 -4.39 -6.86 2.28
CA THR A 82 -4.01 -7.85 1.26
C THR A 82 -3.91 -9.25 1.88
N LEU A 83 -3.23 -9.37 3.02
CA LEU A 83 -3.07 -10.63 3.76
C LEU A 83 -4.41 -11.21 4.23
N ASP A 84 -5.35 -10.38 4.68
CA ASP A 84 -6.71 -10.83 5.02
C ASP A 84 -7.42 -11.43 3.80
N VAL A 85 -7.34 -10.81 2.61
CA VAL A 85 -7.94 -11.34 1.37
C VAL A 85 -7.28 -12.66 0.96
N MET A 86 -5.97 -12.80 1.17
CA MET A 86 -5.24 -14.05 0.94
C MET A 86 -5.53 -15.15 1.99
N GLY A 87 -6.38 -14.89 2.99
CA GLY A 87 -6.66 -15.82 4.10
C GLY A 87 -5.54 -15.92 5.15
N ARG A 88 -4.52 -15.06 5.08
CA ARG A 88 -3.34 -15.05 5.96
C ARG A 88 -3.59 -14.17 7.19
N ARG A 89 -4.63 -14.51 7.96
CA ARG A 89 -5.18 -13.67 9.04
C ARG A 89 -4.17 -13.31 10.13
N GLU A 90 -3.38 -14.25 10.62
CA GLU A 90 -2.43 -13.96 11.71
C GLU A 90 -1.37 -12.93 11.28
N ARG A 91 -0.82 -13.08 10.07
CA ARG A 91 0.12 -12.11 9.49
C ARG A 91 -0.53 -10.74 9.26
N ALA A 92 -1.82 -10.70 8.90
CA ALA A 92 -2.55 -9.44 8.79
C ALA A 92 -2.65 -8.72 10.15
N ARG A 93 -2.94 -9.47 11.23
CA ARG A 93 -3.03 -8.92 12.59
C ARG A 93 -1.70 -8.34 13.06
N GLU A 94 -0.58 -8.97 12.75
CA GLU A 94 0.75 -8.42 13.04
C GLU A 94 0.91 -7.01 12.43
N GLN A 95 0.52 -6.83 11.16
CA GLN A 95 0.62 -5.52 10.51
C GLN A 95 -0.31 -4.49 11.14
N TYR A 96 -1.56 -4.87 11.43
CA TYR A 96 -2.51 -3.98 12.07
C TYR A 96 -2.12 -3.61 13.51
N GLN A 97 -1.51 -4.54 14.27
CA GLN A 97 -1.01 -4.24 15.62
C GLN A 97 0.05 -3.14 15.58
N VAL A 98 1.01 -3.24 14.65
CA VAL A 98 2.05 -2.21 14.48
C VAL A 98 1.41 -0.84 14.18
N VAL A 99 0.43 -0.79 13.27
CA VAL A 99 -0.26 0.47 12.92
C VAL A 99 -1.10 0.99 14.10
N ALA A 100 -1.77 0.12 14.86
CA ALA A 100 -2.60 0.50 15.99
C ALA A 100 -1.79 1.05 17.18
N MET A 101 -0.51 0.67 17.30
CA MET A 101 0.41 1.17 18.32
C MET A 101 1.17 2.44 17.89
N ALA A 102 1.18 2.77 16.59
CA ALA A 102 1.85 3.94 16.04
C ALA A 102 1.00 5.23 16.20
N GLY A 103 1.57 6.37 15.80
CA GLY A 103 0.86 7.65 15.66
C GLY A 103 -0.36 7.54 14.73
N ASP A 104 -1.42 8.32 15.00
CA ASP A 104 -2.60 8.30 14.12
C ASP A 104 -2.33 9.16 12.87
N ILE A 105 -2.05 8.48 11.75
CA ILE A 105 -1.81 9.13 10.46
C ILE A 105 -3.10 9.02 9.65
N ALA A 106 -3.83 10.13 9.55
CA ALA A 106 -5.07 10.21 8.77
C ALA A 106 -6.13 9.16 9.14
N GLY A 107 -6.20 8.73 10.40
CA GLY A 107 -7.18 7.74 10.87
C GLY A 107 -6.69 6.29 10.81
N SER A 108 -5.45 6.04 10.36
CA SER A 108 -4.86 4.69 10.23
C SER A 108 -4.94 3.88 11.52
N ARG A 109 -4.78 4.52 12.68
CA ARG A 109 -4.83 3.84 13.98
C ARG A 109 -6.22 3.27 14.24
N ARG A 110 -7.26 4.07 14.06
CA ARG A 110 -8.65 3.65 14.29
C ARG A 110 -9.07 2.56 13.30
N GLU A 111 -8.64 2.69 12.06
CA GLU A 111 -8.90 1.67 11.03
C GLU A 111 -8.23 0.34 11.39
N ALA A 112 -6.95 0.37 11.77
CA ALA A 112 -6.23 -0.83 12.18
C ALA A 112 -6.88 -1.50 13.41
N GLN A 113 -7.32 -0.73 14.41
CA GLN A 113 -8.04 -1.27 15.56
C GLN A 113 -9.36 -1.94 15.17
N ALA A 114 -10.08 -1.39 14.19
CA ALA A 114 -11.28 -2.05 13.65
C ALA A 114 -10.90 -3.36 12.92
N LEU A 115 -9.85 -3.34 12.10
CA LEU A 115 -9.37 -4.49 11.34
C LEU A 115 -8.75 -5.60 12.20
N LEU A 116 -8.32 -5.31 13.42
CA LEU A 116 -7.95 -6.31 14.41
C LEU A 116 -9.14 -7.13 14.90
N ARG A 117 -10.34 -6.51 14.96
CA ARG A 117 -11.58 -7.15 15.41
C ARG A 117 -12.27 -7.93 14.29
N ARG A 118 -12.22 -7.42 13.05
CA ARG A 118 -12.82 -8.04 11.87
C ARG A 118 -11.87 -8.03 10.69
N PRO A 119 -11.73 -9.14 9.94
CA PRO A 119 -10.87 -9.16 8.77
C PRO A 119 -11.39 -8.20 7.69
N PHE A 120 -10.46 -7.60 6.95
CA PHE A 120 -10.80 -6.88 5.74
C PHE A 120 -11.41 -7.83 4.71
N ARG A 121 -12.48 -7.37 4.05
CA ARG A 121 -13.09 -8.02 2.89
C ARG A 121 -13.43 -6.91 1.89
N PRO A 122 -12.96 -7.00 0.63
CA PRO A 122 -13.16 -5.97 -0.39
C PRO A 122 -14.62 -5.88 -0.87
#